data_AF-A0A3M1FN37-F1
#
_entry.id   AF-A0A3M1FN37-F1
#
_cell.length_a   1.000
_cell.length_b   1.000
_cell.length_c   1.000
_cell.angle_alpha   90.00
_cell.angle_beta   90.00
_cell.angle_gamma   90.00
#
_symmetry.space_group_name_H-M   'P 1'
#
loop_
_entity.id
_entity.type
_entity.pdbx_description
1 polymer ?
#
loop_
_entity_poly.entity_id
_entity_poly.type
_entity_poly.pdbx_seq_one_letter_code
_entity_poly.pdbx_strand_id
1 'polypeptide(L)' 'MCHGGTAGLHLETYEQAMAGGNFGPAIVPGNAEESLLVKLQRNGHPNSLSSKELEWIELWINNGAPEM' A
#
# COMPACT_ATOMS: atom_id res chain seq x y z
N MET A 1 -5.04 15.95 -2.55
CA MET A 1 -4.41 14.75 -1.97
C MET A 1 -5.52 13.79 -1.59
N CYS A 2 -5.50 12.55 -2.10
CA CYS A 2 -6.54 11.54 -1.80
C CYS A 2 -6.21 10.72 -0.54
N HIS A 3 -4.92 10.56 -0.23
CA HIS A 3 -4.42 9.85 0.95
C HIS A 3 -3.47 10.77 1.70
N GLY A 4 -4.05 11.55 2.60
CA GLY A 4 -3.38 12.44 3.54
C GLY A 4 -4.22 12.61 4.80
N GLY A 5 -4.70 11.48 5.33
CA GLY A 5 -5.60 11.39 6.49
C GLY A 5 -6.96 10.75 6.19
N THR A 6 -7.26 10.42 4.93
CA THR A 6 -8.48 9.70 4.57
C THR A 6 -8.50 8.35 5.26
N ALA A 7 -9.48 8.12 6.12
CA ALA A 7 -9.55 6.94 7.00
C ALA A 7 -8.25 6.70 7.81
N GLY A 8 -7.54 7.76 8.17
CA GLY A 8 -6.29 7.68 8.93
C GLY A 8 -5.08 7.20 8.13
N LEU A 9 -5.20 6.99 6.81
CA LEU A 9 -4.09 6.59 5.97
C LEU A 9 -3.32 7.81 5.45
N HIS A 10 -2.01 7.77 5.64
CA HIS A 10 -1.02 8.73 5.17
C HIS A 10 0.02 7.99 4.34
N LEU A 11 0.35 8.50 3.15
CA LEU A 11 1.29 7.87 2.20
C LEU A 11 2.46 8.80 1.84
N GLU A 12 2.62 9.90 2.57
CA GLU A 12 3.62 10.93 2.28
C GLU A 12 5.03 10.54 2.72
N THR A 13 5.14 9.75 3.79
CA THR A 13 6.42 9.21 4.26
C THR A 13 6.36 7.68 4.39
N TYR A 14 7.52 7.05 4.37
CA TYR A 14 7.65 5.62 4.61
C TYR A 14 7.05 5.21 5.95
N GLU A 15 7.44 5.90 7.03
CA GLU A 15 6.92 5.66 8.38
C GLU A 15 5.38 5.73 8.44
N GLN A 16 4.78 6.73 7.80
CA GLN A 16 3.33 6.90 7.73
C GLN A 16 2.64 5.79 6.94
N ALA A 17 3.20 5.41 5.79
CA ALA A 17 2.65 4.32 4.97
C ALA A 17 2.69 2.98 5.72
N MET A 18 3.77 2.74 6.48
CA MET A 18 3.95 1.54 7.28
C MET A 18 3.09 1.52 8.55
N ALA A 19 2.74 2.69 9.11
CA ALA A 19 1.80 2.79 10.23
C ALA A 19 0.38 2.34 9.85
N GLY A 20 0.00 2.46 8.57
CA GLY A 20 -1.31 2.08 8.06
C GLY A 20 -2.40 3.10 8.39
N GLY A 21 -3.65 2.64 8.46
CA GLY A 21 -4.80 3.50 8.77
C GLY A 21 -5.86 2.78 9.60
N ASN A 22 -7.07 3.34 9.65
CA ASN A 22 -8.16 2.84 10.51
C ASN A 22 -8.61 1.40 10.18
N PHE A 23 -8.30 0.91 8.98
CA PHE A 23 -8.62 -0.45 8.55
C PHE A 23 -7.47 -1.44 8.77
N GLY A 24 -6.38 -0.99 9.39
CA GLY A 24 -5.18 -1.80 9.64
C GLY A 24 -4.02 -1.44 8.71
N PRO A 25 -3.01 -2.32 8.62
CA PRO A 25 -1.82 -2.07 7.81
C PRO A 25 -2.17 -1.97 6.33
N ALA A 26 -1.76 -0.87 5.69
CA ALA A 26 -1.84 -0.75 4.24
C ALA A 26 -0.86 -1.70 3.54
N ILE A 27 0.30 -1.90 4.16
CA ILE A 27 1.43 -2.72 3.69
C ILE A 27 1.76 -3.75 4.77
N VAL A 28 1.83 -5.01 4.38
CA VAL A 28 2.28 -6.13 5.23
C VAL A 28 3.61 -6.64 4.65
N PRO A 29 4.77 -6.26 5.22
CA PRO A 29 6.07 -6.70 4.74
C PRO A 29 6.17 -8.22 4.60
N GLY A 30 6.63 -8.69 3.44
CA GLY A 30 6.74 -10.11 3.11
C GLY A 30 5.42 -10.77 2.68
N ASN A 31 4.30 -10.04 2.66
CA ASN A 31 3.00 -10.58 2.23
C ASN A 31 2.16 -9.52 1.48
N ALA A 32 2.43 -9.40 0.18
CA ALA A 32 1.66 -8.53 -0.71
C ALA A 32 0.19 -8.93 -0.79
N GLU A 33 -0.12 -10.23 -0.75
CA GLU A 33 -1.50 -10.73 -0.86
C GLU A 33 -2.37 -10.27 0.30
N GLU A 34 -1.82 -10.22 1.52
CA GLU A 34 -2.53 -9.73 2.71
C GLU A 34 -2.58 -8.20 2.83
N SER A 35 -1.78 -7.48 2.05
CA SER A 35 -1.69 -6.02 2.10
C SER A 35 -2.96 -5.35 1.54
N LEU A 36 -3.59 -4.48 2.32
CA LEU A 36 -4.80 -3.75 1.90
C LEU A 36 -4.57 -2.92 0.63
N LEU A 37 -3.37 -2.35 0.47
CA LEU A 37 -2.98 -1.62 -0.73
C LEU A 37 -3.17 -2.49 -1.99
N VAL A 38 -2.69 -3.73 -1.96
CA VAL A 38 -2.76 -4.65 -3.09
C VAL A 38 -4.20 -5.12 -3.32
N LYS A 39 -4.90 -5.52 -2.24
CA LYS A 39 -6.31 -5.94 -2.31
C LYS A 39 -7.20 -4.86 -2.93
N LEU A 40 -7.05 -3.61 -2.52
CA LEU A 40 -7.84 -2.49 -3.06
C LEU A 40 -7.44 -2.14 -4.49
N GLN A 41 -6.15 -2.15 -4.82
CA GLN A 41 -5.70 -1.87 -6.18
C GLN A 41 -6.20 -2.90 -7.20
N ARG A 42 -6.34 -4.17 -6.81
CA ARG A 42 -6.93 -5.23 -7.65
C ARG A 42 -8.44 -5.09 -7.82
N ASN A 43 -9.16 -4.68 -6.76
CA ASN A 43 -10.61 -4.56 -6.78
C ASN A 43 -11.11 -3.22 -7.36
N GLY A 44 -10.22 -2.24 -7.51
CA GLY A 44 -10.51 -0.92 -8.06
C GLY A 44 -10.32 0.19 -7.02
N HIS A 45 -9.57 1.20 -7.42
CA HIS A 45 -9.29 2.41 -6.64
C HIS A 45 -9.45 3.64 -7.56
N PRO A 46 -9.90 4.82 -7.08
CA PRO A 46 -10.07 6.01 -7.93
C PRO A 46 -8.81 6.45 -8.69
N ASN A 47 -7.64 5.97 -8.27
CA ASN A 47 -6.39 6.04 -9.02
C ASN A 47 -5.76 4.64 -9.04
N SER A 48 -6.28 3.76 -9.90
CA SER A 48 -5.77 2.39 -10.03
C SER A 48 -4.40 2.38 -10.71
N LEU A 49 -3.48 1.59 -10.15
CA LEU A 49 -2.18 1.34 -10.77
C LEU A 49 -2.36 0.52 -12.04
N SER A 50 -1.45 0.68 -12.99
CA SER A 50 -1.33 -0.30 -14.08
C SER A 50 -0.89 -1.66 -13.51
N SER A 51 -1.18 -2.75 -14.24
CA SER A 51 -0.77 -4.09 -13.80
C SER A 51 0.73 -4.19 -13.53
N LYS A 52 1.56 -3.48 -14.31
CA LYS A 52 3.01 -3.48 -14.17
C LYS A 52 3.48 -2.70 -12.94
N GLU A 53 2.87 -1.56 -12.65
CA GLU A 53 3.18 -0.81 -11.42
C GLU A 53 2.74 -1.59 -10.19
N LEU A 54 1.56 -2.23 -10.24
CA LEU A 54 1.09 -3.07 -9.14
C LEU A 54 2.03 -4.27 -8.92
N GLU A 55 2.50 -4.93 -9.99
CA GLU A 55 3.50 -6.01 -9.90
C GLU A 55 4.79 -5.54 -9.20
N TRP A 56 5.29 -4.34 -9.51
CA TRP A 56 6.46 -3.79 -8.84
C TRP A 56 6.23 -3.51 -7.36
N ILE A 57 5.04 -3.02 -6.99
CA ILE A 57 4.67 -2.82 -5.59
C ILE A 57 4.54 -4.17 -4.86
N GLU A 58 3.88 -5.16 -5.46
CA GLU A 58 3.78 -6.50 -4.89
C GLU A 58 5.18 -7.12 -4.67
N LEU A 59 6.09 -6.97 -5.63
CA LEU A 59 7.46 -7.43 -5.49
C LEU A 59 8.20 -6.70 -4.36
N TRP A 60 8.10 -5.38 -4.28
CA TRP A 60 8.70 -4.59 -3.21
C TRP A 60 8.17 -5.01 -1.83
N ILE A 61 6.85 -5.19 -1.69
CA ILE A 61 6.23 -5.67 -0.43
C ILE A 61 6.74 -7.07 -0.08
N ASN A 62 6.74 -7.99 -1.04
CA ASN A 62 7.20 -9.37 -0.81
C ASN A 62 8.69 -9.45 -0.44
N ASN A 63 9.51 -8.47 -0.84
CA ASN A 63 10.91 -8.34 -0.40
C ASN A 63 11.07 -7.64 0.96
N GLY A 64 9.98 -7.51 1.73
CA GLY A 64 10.02 -6.94 3.08
C GLY A 64 9.79 -5.43 3.12
N ALA A 65 9.34 -4.83 2.01
CA ALA A 65 9.04 -3.41 1.92
C ALA A 65 10.17 -2.51 2.47
N PRO A 66 11.44 -2.69 2.07
CA PRO A 66 12.55 -1.95 2.68
C PRO A 66 12.43 -0.44 2.44
N GLU A 67 12.78 0.35 3.46
CA GLU A 67 13.10 1.77 3.33
C GLU A 67 14.45 1.89 2.60
N MET A 68 14.55 2.79 1.62
CA MET A 68 15.79 3.07 0.89
C MET A 68 16.46 4.35 1.40
#